data_AF-Q08L08-F1
#
_entry.id   AF-Q08L08-F1
#
_cell.length_a   1.000
_cell.length_b   1.000
_cell.length_c   1.000
_cell.angle_alpha   90.00
_cell.angle_beta   90.00
_cell.angle_gamma   90.00
#
_symmetry.space_group_name_H-M   'P 1'
#
loop_
_entity.id
_entity.type
_entity.pdbx_description
1 polymer ?
#
loop_
_entity_poly.entity_id
_entity_poly.type
_entity_poly.pdbx_seq_one_letter_code
_entity_poly.pdbx_strand_id
1 'polypeptide(L)'
;MAKRTKQPAQAGQDWSAPAAELLAELPADRDGLLAAAVAAVVEIDAAVMRGDGAAAEQAGDRYEAIIWKLNGGTNFGCMADDEAAGHVIERHCAAVPGEVPLWGQRGQFLAVAGDVRALVEYEAGYGGPLNAHFQFHAIDLDRPFISATGYRSHFDTVRGCMTVDEAARGIMAAMLAEKKRPVLIEASYRDRLADDPLPGWLAGLEPPARREPVTVTIPPGFVLVDVVLPAHKAFIARRWAADAAGRDIVRNGDELQHRQS
;
A
#
# COMPACT_ATOMS: atom_id res chain seq x y z
N MET A 1 -11.44 38.36 10.31
CA MET A 1 -10.45 37.59 9.54
C MET A 1 -11.21 36.70 8.56
N ALA A 2 -11.07 36.95 7.27
CA ALA A 2 -11.85 36.30 6.23
C ALA A 2 -11.44 34.82 6.09
N LYS A 3 -12.44 33.92 6.10
CA LYS A 3 -12.26 32.51 5.74
C LYS A 3 -11.89 32.46 4.27
N ARG A 4 -10.65 32.06 3.97
CA ARG A 4 -10.18 31.82 2.61
C ARG A 4 -10.73 30.46 2.19
N THR A 5 -11.85 30.48 1.50
CA THR A 5 -12.44 29.27 0.90
C THR A 5 -11.45 28.75 -0.15
N LYS A 6 -10.84 27.59 0.11
CA LYS A 6 -9.86 26.97 -0.78
C LYS A 6 -10.63 26.45 -2.00
N GLN A 7 -10.34 27.02 -3.15
CA GLN A 7 -10.87 26.59 -4.43
C GLN A 7 -10.35 25.17 -4.71
N PRO A 8 -11.19 24.23 -5.20
CA PRO A 8 -10.71 22.91 -5.57
C PRO A 8 -9.63 23.02 -6.65
N ALA A 9 -8.61 22.17 -6.58
CA ALA A 9 -7.57 22.07 -7.60
C ALA A 9 -8.24 21.90 -8.97
N GLN A 10 -7.96 22.81 -9.90
CA GLN A 10 -8.44 22.71 -11.27
C GLN A 10 -7.68 21.59 -11.97
N ALA A 11 -8.43 20.56 -12.39
CA ALA A 11 -7.95 19.62 -13.40
C ALA A 11 -7.64 20.38 -14.70
N GLY A 12 -6.44 20.19 -15.23
CA GLY A 12 -6.03 20.74 -16.53
C GLY A 12 -5.40 22.12 -16.46
N GLN A 13 -4.25 22.25 -15.78
CA GLN A 13 -3.35 23.34 -16.13
C GLN A 13 -2.87 23.13 -17.57
N ASP A 14 -3.14 24.13 -18.40
CA ASP A 14 -2.56 24.27 -19.74
C ASP A 14 -1.07 24.59 -19.56
N TRP A 15 -0.21 23.59 -19.78
CA TRP A 15 1.24 23.65 -19.58
C TRP A 15 1.96 24.49 -20.67
N SER A 16 1.31 25.46 -21.32
CA SER A 16 1.83 26.02 -22.58
C SER A 16 2.94 27.08 -22.46
N ALA A 17 3.25 27.65 -21.28
CA ALA A 17 4.28 28.70 -21.15
C ALA A 17 5.43 28.40 -20.16
N PRO A 18 5.23 28.19 -18.84
CA PRO A 18 6.33 27.81 -17.93
C PRO A 18 6.90 26.42 -18.22
N ALA A 19 6.12 25.55 -18.87
CA ALA A 19 6.61 24.22 -19.22
C ALA A 19 7.58 24.23 -20.40
N ALA A 20 7.61 25.26 -21.25
CA ALA A 20 8.43 25.21 -22.46
C ALA A 20 9.94 25.09 -22.16
N GLU A 21 10.42 25.85 -21.17
CA GLU A 21 11.82 25.79 -20.71
C GLU A 21 12.12 24.44 -20.03
N LEU A 22 11.25 24.01 -19.11
CA LEU A 22 11.35 22.72 -18.43
C LEU A 22 11.33 21.53 -19.41
N LEU A 23 10.44 21.56 -20.40
CA LEU A 23 10.28 20.52 -21.42
C LEU A 23 11.48 20.44 -22.38
N ALA A 24 12.18 21.56 -22.60
CA ALA A 24 13.39 21.62 -23.43
C ALA A 24 14.59 20.93 -22.75
N GLU A 25 14.64 20.93 -21.42
CA GLU A 25 15.66 20.23 -20.64
C GLU A 25 15.39 18.72 -20.52
N LEU A 26 14.14 18.29 -20.66
CA LEU A 26 13.78 16.88 -20.54
C LEU A 26 14.32 16.05 -21.73
N PRO A 27 14.75 14.80 -21.49
CA PRO A 27 15.10 13.86 -22.55
C PRO A 27 13.96 13.66 -23.56
N ALA A 28 14.31 13.24 -24.78
CA ALA A 28 13.35 12.97 -25.85
C ALA A 28 12.96 11.50 -25.94
N ASP A 29 13.85 10.60 -25.53
CA ASP A 29 13.63 9.16 -25.54
C ASP A 29 12.99 8.67 -24.23
N ARG A 30 12.32 7.51 -24.31
CA ARG A 30 11.59 6.92 -23.20
C ARG A 30 12.49 6.60 -22.00
N ASP A 31 13.67 6.02 -22.23
CA ASP A 31 14.55 5.59 -21.15
C ASP A 31 15.11 6.80 -20.39
N GLY A 32 15.46 7.86 -21.12
CA GLY A 32 15.84 9.15 -20.54
C GLY A 32 14.72 9.76 -19.70
N LEU A 33 13.47 9.72 -20.17
CA LEU A 33 12.32 10.22 -19.41
C LEU A 33 12.07 9.41 -18.13
N LEU A 34 12.22 8.09 -18.19
CA LEU A 34 12.09 7.22 -17.02
C LEU A 34 13.20 7.50 -15.98
N ALA A 35 14.45 7.66 -16.42
CA ALA A 35 15.54 8.06 -15.54
C ALA A 35 15.33 9.45 -14.91
N ALA A 36 14.80 10.40 -15.69
CA ALA A 36 14.45 11.73 -15.18
C ALA A 36 13.32 11.68 -14.14
N ALA A 37 12.36 10.76 -14.28
CA ALA A 37 11.29 10.59 -13.31
C ALA A 37 11.83 10.09 -11.95
N VAL A 38 12.74 9.12 -11.98
CA VAL A 38 13.43 8.64 -10.77
C VAL A 38 14.19 9.78 -10.09
N ALA A 39 14.91 10.61 -10.86
CA ALA A 39 15.61 11.76 -10.33
C ALA A 39 14.65 12.79 -9.69
N ALA A 40 13.52 13.08 -10.34
CA ALA A 40 12.51 14.01 -9.81
C ALA A 40 11.92 13.51 -8.48
N VAL A 41 11.63 12.21 -8.36
CA VAL A 41 11.18 11.58 -7.11
C VAL A 41 12.22 11.76 -5.99
N VAL A 42 13.50 11.52 -6.27
CA VAL A 42 14.58 11.72 -5.29
C VAL A 42 14.68 13.18 -4.86
N GLU A 43 14.49 14.11 -5.80
CA GLU A 43 14.48 15.54 -5.51
C GLU A 43 13.27 15.99 -4.67
N ILE A 44 12.08 15.44 -4.95
CA ILE A 44 10.87 15.66 -4.15
C ILE A 44 11.13 15.26 -2.71
N ASP A 45 11.57 14.02 -2.49
CA ASP A 45 11.86 13.52 -1.15
C ASP A 45 12.91 14.36 -0.43
N ALA A 46 14.04 14.63 -1.09
CA ALA A 46 15.10 15.44 -0.51
C ALA A 46 14.61 16.85 -0.13
N ALA A 47 13.74 17.46 -0.93
CA ALA A 47 13.14 18.76 -0.64
C ALA A 47 12.17 18.70 0.54
N VAL A 48 11.28 17.69 0.57
CA VAL A 48 10.37 17.44 1.70
C VAL A 48 11.16 17.23 2.99
N MET A 49 12.23 16.44 2.95
CA MET A 49 13.09 16.19 4.12
C MET A 49 13.83 17.43 4.62
N ARG A 50 14.07 18.43 3.77
CA ARG A 50 14.59 19.75 4.18
C ARG A 50 13.50 20.73 4.64
N GLY A 51 12.22 20.37 4.50
CA GLY A 51 11.10 21.28 4.73
C GLY A 51 10.97 22.37 3.67
N ASP A 52 11.58 22.18 2.49
CA ASP A 52 11.59 23.13 1.40
C ASP A 52 10.43 22.86 0.44
N GLY A 53 9.25 23.40 0.76
CA GLY A 53 8.04 23.21 -0.03
C GLY A 53 8.15 23.75 -1.46
N ALA A 54 8.90 24.82 -1.68
CA ALA A 54 9.05 25.42 -3.01
C ALA A 54 9.94 24.56 -3.92
N ALA A 55 11.00 23.96 -3.39
CA ALA A 55 11.80 22.99 -4.13
C ALA A 55 11.03 21.70 -4.40
N ALA A 56 10.19 21.25 -3.45
CA ALA A 56 9.33 20.07 -3.64
C ALA A 56 8.29 20.30 -4.75
N GLU A 57 7.69 21.49 -4.81
CA GLU A 57 6.75 21.87 -5.88
C GLU A 57 7.43 21.89 -7.25
N GLN A 58 8.63 22.49 -7.37
CA GLN A 58 9.38 22.48 -8.63
C GLN A 58 9.77 21.07 -9.09
N ALA A 59 10.17 20.20 -8.17
CA ALA A 59 10.47 18.80 -8.50
C ALA A 59 9.20 18.02 -8.87
N GLY A 60 8.06 18.36 -8.25
CA GLY A 60 6.73 17.86 -8.62
C GLY A 60 6.32 18.27 -10.02
N ASP A 61 6.48 19.55 -10.37
CA ASP A 61 6.20 20.07 -11.72
C ASP A 61 7.07 19.36 -12.78
N ARG A 62 8.33 19.09 -12.45
CA ARG A 62 9.22 18.29 -13.30
C ARG A 62 8.69 16.87 -13.53
N TYR A 63 8.23 16.20 -12.47
CA TYR A 63 7.63 14.87 -12.57
C TYR A 63 6.35 14.88 -13.44
N GLU A 64 5.46 15.87 -13.27
CA GLU A 64 4.26 16.00 -14.09
C GLU A 64 4.57 16.32 -15.56
N ALA A 65 5.57 17.17 -15.82
CA ALA A 65 6.03 17.46 -17.18
C ALA A 65 6.60 16.21 -17.89
N ILE A 66 7.24 15.30 -17.14
CA ILE A 66 7.72 14.01 -17.68
C ILE A 66 6.54 13.12 -18.08
N ILE A 67 5.50 13.02 -17.24
CA ILE A 67 4.27 12.29 -17.59
C ILE A 67 3.64 12.88 -18.86
N TRP A 68 3.48 14.20 -18.91
CA TRP A 68 2.89 14.89 -20.07
C TRP A 68 3.68 14.62 -21.36
N LYS A 69 5.01 14.70 -21.30
CA LYS A 69 5.90 14.47 -22.45
C LYS A 69 5.86 13.03 -22.90
N LEU A 70 5.91 12.06 -21.98
CA LEU A 70 5.78 10.64 -22.29
C LEU A 70 4.41 10.30 -22.88
N ASN A 71 3.35 11.00 -22.45
CA ASN A 71 1.99 10.82 -22.95
C ASN A 71 1.72 11.54 -24.29
N GLY A 72 2.75 12.00 -24.99
CA GLY A 72 2.62 12.62 -26.31
C GLY A 72 2.16 14.08 -26.29
N GLY A 73 2.38 14.79 -25.18
CA GLY A 73 2.07 16.21 -25.07
C GLY A 73 0.64 16.51 -24.62
N THR A 74 0.07 15.63 -23.79
CA THR A 74 -1.28 15.82 -23.23
C THR A 74 -1.41 15.11 -21.89
N ASN A 75 -2.30 15.58 -21.02
CA ASN A 75 -2.67 14.86 -19.79
C ASN A 75 -3.91 13.97 -19.98
N PHE A 76 -4.58 14.07 -21.14
CA PHE A 76 -5.74 13.23 -21.41
C PHE A 76 -5.33 11.75 -21.51
N GLY A 77 -5.99 10.89 -20.74
CA GLY A 77 -5.74 9.46 -20.74
C GLY A 77 -4.41 9.02 -20.12
N CYS A 78 -3.65 9.91 -19.46
CA CYS A 78 -2.34 9.55 -18.87
C CYS A 78 -2.42 8.51 -17.73
N MET A 79 -3.62 8.24 -17.21
CA MET A 79 -3.94 7.26 -16.17
C MET A 79 -5.05 6.27 -16.60
N ALA A 80 -5.24 6.07 -17.91
CA ALA A 80 -6.40 5.32 -18.43
C ALA A 80 -6.28 3.80 -18.29
N ASP A 81 -5.08 3.25 -18.43
CA ASP A 81 -4.79 1.81 -18.40
C ASP A 81 -3.34 1.56 -17.97
N ASP A 82 -2.97 0.29 -17.75
CA ASP A 82 -1.66 -0.12 -17.21
C ASP A 82 -0.45 0.32 -18.06
N GLU A 83 -0.66 0.69 -19.32
CA GLU A 83 0.39 1.17 -20.24
C GLU A 83 0.32 2.68 -20.48
N ALA A 84 -0.64 3.37 -19.85
CA ALA A 84 -0.69 4.82 -19.82
C ALA A 84 0.56 5.40 -19.15
N ALA A 85 1.02 6.55 -19.65
CA ALA A 85 2.31 7.13 -19.28
C ALA A 85 2.50 7.28 -17.75
N GLY A 86 1.45 7.69 -17.04
CA GLY A 86 1.51 7.84 -15.59
C GLY A 86 1.69 6.50 -14.87
N HIS A 87 0.93 5.46 -15.23
CA HIS A 87 1.10 4.12 -14.64
C HIS A 87 2.44 3.47 -15.00
N VAL A 88 2.96 3.71 -16.22
CA VAL A 88 4.31 3.27 -16.60
C VAL A 88 5.37 3.93 -15.72
N ILE A 89 5.28 5.24 -15.49
CA ILE A 89 6.23 5.98 -14.66
C ILE A 89 6.10 5.59 -13.19
N GLU A 90 4.89 5.50 -12.65
CA GLU A 90 4.64 5.06 -11.26
C GLU A 90 5.21 3.68 -11.01
N ARG A 91 4.98 2.73 -11.93
CA ARG A 91 5.53 1.36 -11.85
C ARG A 91 7.05 1.36 -11.93
N HIS A 92 7.63 2.22 -12.76
CA HIS A 92 9.08 2.34 -12.90
C HIS A 92 9.74 2.95 -11.66
N CYS A 93 9.07 3.91 -11.01
CA CYS A 93 9.58 4.60 -9.83
C CYS A 93 9.19 3.90 -8.52
N ALA A 94 8.42 2.81 -8.55
CA ALA A 94 7.91 2.17 -7.36
C ALA A 94 9.03 1.69 -6.43
N ALA A 95 8.80 1.86 -5.12
CA ALA A 95 9.69 1.33 -4.11
C ALA A 95 9.68 -0.21 -4.12
N VAL A 96 10.79 -0.82 -3.71
CA VAL A 96 10.86 -2.28 -3.53
C VAL A 96 9.85 -2.69 -2.45
N PRO A 97 9.03 -3.73 -2.67
CA PRO A 97 8.07 -4.18 -1.66
C PRO A 97 8.75 -4.51 -0.32
N GLY A 98 8.25 -3.90 0.75
CA GLY A 98 8.80 -4.02 2.11
C GLY A 98 9.72 -2.86 2.49
N GLU A 99 10.24 -2.09 1.54
CA GLU A 99 11.01 -0.86 1.80
C GLU A 99 10.07 0.34 1.93
N VAL A 100 10.45 1.28 2.81
CA VAL A 100 9.72 2.53 2.96
C VAL A 100 9.92 3.37 1.68
N PRO A 101 8.84 3.77 0.99
CA PRO A 101 8.95 4.59 -0.21
C PRO A 101 9.46 6.01 0.12
N LEU A 102 10.15 6.61 -0.85
CA LEU A 102 10.37 8.05 -0.87
C LEU A 102 9.04 8.79 -1.09
N TRP A 103 8.97 10.07 -0.70
CA TRP A 103 7.82 10.89 -1.09
C TRP A 103 7.70 10.96 -2.62
N GLY A 104 6.49 10.73 -3.14
CA GLY A 104 6.23 10.68 -4.58
C GLY A 104 6.40 9.30 -5.23
N GLN A 105 6.86 8.28 -4.49
CA GLN A 105 6.84 6.89 -4.96
C GLN A 105 5.56 6.17 -4.53
N ARG A 106 5.08 5.25 -5.36
CA ARG A 106 4.21 4.18 -4.87
C ARG A 106 5.04 3.13 -4.15
N GLY A 107 4.52 2.57 -3.06
CA GLY A 107 5.20 1.51 -2.32
C GLY A 107 4.30 0.76 -1.35
N GLN A 108 4.79 -0.36 -0.85
CA GLN A 108 4.16 -1.12 0.22
C GLN A 108 5.18 -1.41 1.31
N PHE A 109 4.85 -1.12 2.56
CA PHE A 109 5.77 -1.30 3.68
C PHE A 109 5.03 -1.63 4.98
N LEU A 110 5.77 -2.10 5.99
CA LEU A 110 5.21 -2.37 7.31
C LEU A 110 5.35 -1.13 8.20
N ALA A 111 4.23 -0.61 8.71
CA ALA A 111 4.23 0.45 9.72
C ALA A 111 3.82 -0.10 11.09
N VAL A 112 4.44 0.43 12.14
CA VAL A 112 4.17 0.03 13.53
C VAL A 112 3.91 1.26 14.41
N ALA A 113 2.74 1.31 15.04
CA ALA A 113 2.37 2.33 16.01
C ALA A 113 1.97 1.68 17.34
N GLY A 114 2.88 1.71 18.32
CA GLY A 114 2.74 0.92 19.55
C GLY A 114 2.71 -0.57 19.25
N ASP A 115 1.68 -1.27 19.71
CA ASP A 115 1.49 -2.71 19.48
C ASP A 115 0.70 -3.04 18.20
N VAL A 116 0.33 -2.02 17.41
CA VAL A 116 -0.47 -2.18 16.19
C VAL A 116 0.45 -2.16 14.97
N ARG A 117 0.41 -3.25 14.20
CA ARG A 117 1.12 -3.37 12.91
C ARG A 117 0.14 -3.27 11.75
N ALA A 118 0.52 -2.52 10.73
CA ALA A 118 -0.24 -2.41 9.48
C ALA A 118 0.66 -2.62 8.27
N LEU A 119 0.17 -3.37 7.29
CA LEU A 119 0.65 -3.26 5.93
C LEU A 119 0.11 -1.93 5.39
N VAL A 120 1.01 -1.06 4.96
CA VAL A 120 0.67 0.23 4.38
C VAL A 120 0.92 0.16 2.88
N GLU A 121 -0.11 0.40 2.09
CA GLU A 121 0.06 0.77 0.69
C GLU A 121 0.05 2.29 0.60
N TYR A 122 1.08 2.83 -0.03
CA TYR A 122 1.26 4.26 -0.23
C TYR A 122 1.35 4.55 -1.72
N GLU A 123 0.66 5.60 -2.15
CA GLU A 123 0.76 6.16 -3.49
C GLU A 123 0.66 7.69 -3.42
N ALA A 124 1.22 8.34 -4.45
CA ALA A 124 0.95 9.75 -4.67
C ALA A 124 -0.57 9.96 -4.82
N GLY A 125 -1.14 10.83 -4.00
CA GLY A 125 -2.59 11.09 -4.02
C GLY A 125 -3.03 11.76 -5.33
N TYR A 126 -4.35 11.84 -5.55
CA TYR A 126 -4.90 12.50 -6.72
C TYR A 126 -4.47 13.97 -6.80
N GLY A 127 -4.02 14.41 -7.98
CA GLY A 127 -3.64 15.80 -8.24
C GLY A 127 -2.17 16.15 -7.99
N GLY A 128 -1.27 15.16 -8.05
CA GLY A 128 0.17 15.39 -8.14
C GLY A 128 1.00 14.69 -7.04
N PRO A 129 2.34 14.63 -7.20
CA PRO A 129 3.23 13.84 -6.36
C PRO A 129 3.37 14.34 -4.90
N LEU A 130 2.86 15.54 -4.60
CA LEU A 130 2.85 16.11 -3.25
C LEU A 130 1.59 15.78 -2.44
N ASN A 131 0.59 15.14 -3.05
CA ASN A 131 -0.51 14.53 -2.32
C ASN A 131 -0.11 13.14 -1.85
N ALA A 132 -0.74 12.67 -0.77
CA ALA A 132 -0.43 11.39 -0.17
C ALA A 132 -1.72 10.59 0.06
N HIS A 133 -1.74 9.34 -0.42
CA HIS A 133 -2.80 8.39 -0.09
C HIS A 133 -2.20 7.22 0.67
N PHE A 134 -2.60 7.07 1.93
CA PHE A 134 -2.24 5.95 2.78
C PHE A 134 -3.40 4.99 2.90
N GLN A 135 -3.13 3.71 2.62
CA GLN A 135 -4.07 2.62 2.80
C GLN A 135 -3.50 1.67 3.85
N PHE A 136 -4.17 1.57 4.99
CA PHE A 136 -3.73 0.76 6.11
C PHE A 136 -4.52 -0.55 6.16
N HIS A 137 -3.80 -1.66 6.13
CA HIS A 137 -4.35 -3.02 6.14
C HIS A 137 -3.89 -3.75 7.40
N ALA A 138 -4.83 -4.36 8.12
CA ALA A 138 -4.52 -5.15 9.30
C ALA A 138 -3.83 -6.45 8.94
N ILE A 139 -2.70 -6.72 9.59
CA ILE A 139 -1.99 -8.01 9.48
C ILE A 139 -2.20 -8.90 10.71
N ASP A 140 -2.58 -8.32 11.86
CA ASP A 140 -2.88 -9.02 13.10
C ASP A 140 -4.39 -8.97 13.36
N LEU A 141 -5.12 -9.98 12.89
CA LEU A 141 -6.58 -9.97 12.86
C LEU A 141 -7.22 -10.22 14.23
N ASP A 142 -6.51 -10.86 15.15
CA ASP A 142 -6.93 -11.11 16.53
C ASP A 142 -6.65 -9.93 17.48
N ARG A 143 -6.10 -8.81 16.98
CA ARG A 143 -5.71 -7.64 17.77
C ARG A 143 -6.53 -6.39 17.44
N PRO A 144 -6.54 -5.39 18.34
CA PRO A 144 -7.12 -4.10 18.02
C PRO A 144 -6.45 -3.42 16.82
N PHE A 145 -7.26 -2.73 16.01
CA PHE A 145 -6.82 -1.99 14.83
C PHE A 145 -7.48 -0.61 14.75
N ILE A 146 -7.09 0.23 13.79
CA ILE A 146 -7.66 1.57 13.58
C ILE A 146 -9.09 1.56 12.98
N SER A 147 -9.54 0.41 12.48
CA SER A 147 -10.84 0.20 11.83
C SER A 147 -11.38 -1.21 12.09
N ALA A 148 -12.69 -1.34 12.28
CA ALA A 148 -13.37 -2.62 12.49
C ALA A 148 -13.41 -3.50 11.22
N THR A 149 -13.14 -2.93 10.06
CA THR A 149 -13.08 -3.66 8.78
C THR A 149 -11.71 -4.29 8.50
N GLY A 150 -10.70 -3.97 9.32
CA GLY A 150 -9.30 -4.29 9.02
C GLY A 150 -8.68 -3.43 7.93
N TYR A 151 -9.38 -2.39 7.45
CA TYR A 151 -8.92 -1.46 6.41
C TYR A 151 -9.24 -0.01 6.75
N ARG A 152 -8.34 0.91 6.43
CA ARG A 152 -8.58 2.36 6.51
C ARG A 152 -7.78 3.10 5.45
N SER A 153 -8.45 3.90 4.62
CA SER A 153 -7.81 4.90 3.78
C SER A 153 -7.66 6.24 4.50
N HIS A 154 -6.63 7.00 4.11
CA HIS A 154 -6.36 8.35 4.59
C HIS A 154 -5.68 9.18 3.49
N PHE A 155 -6.28 10.31 3.15
CA PHE A 155 -5.66 11.30 2.28
C PHE A 155 -4.99 12.38 3.12
N ASP A 156 -3.78 12.74 2.71
CA ASP A 156 -2.96 13.76 3.32
C ASP A 156 -2.14 14.49 2.24
N THR A 157 -1.26 15.38 2.67
CA THR A 157 -0.19 15.96 1.85
C THR A 157 1.17 15.53 2.41
N VAL A 158 2.22 15.68 1.60
CA VAL A 158 3.60 15.51 2.09
C VAL A 158 3.83 16.30 3.38
N ARG A 159 4.53 15.69 4.34
CA ARG A 159 4.84 16.32 5.63
C ARG A 159 6.32 16.66 5.68
N GLY A 160 6.62 17.95 5.65
CA GLY A 160 7.99 18.45 5.70
C GLY A 160 8.75 17.91 6.92
N CYS A 161 10.02 17.58 6.70
CA CYS A 161 10.93 17.03 7.69
C CYS A 161 10.50 15.68 8.30
N MET A 162 9.64 14.91 7.61
CA MET A 162 9.22 13.58 8.01
C MET A 162 9.36 12.61 6.85
N THR A 163 9.75 11.37 7.12
CA THR A 163 9.66 10.29 6.12
C THR A 163 8.21 9.84 5.92
N VAL A 164 7.94 9.10 4.85
CA VAL A 164 6.62 8.48 4.62
C VAL A 164 6.22 7.57 5.78
N ASP A 165 7.17 6.81 6.34
CA ASP A 165 6.93 5.93 7.48
C ASP A 165 6.64 6.70 8.77
N GLU A 166 7.37 7.79 9.05
CA GLU A 166 7.07 8.64 10.21
C GLU A 166 5.67 9.27 10.10
N ALA A 167 5.29 9.72 8.90
CA ALA A 167 3.95 10.22 8.64
C ALA A 167 2.88 9.13 8.86
N ALA A 168 3.07 7.93 8.29
CA ALA A 168 2.16 6.81 8.44
C ALA A 168 1.98 6.40 9.91
N ARG A 169 3.09 6.26 10.66
CA ARG A 169 3.07 5.95 12.10
C ARG A 169 2.36 7.03 12.91
N GLY A 170 2.59 8.30 12.58
CA GLY A 170 1.91 9.44 13.21
C GLY A 170 0.40 9.44 12.95
N ILE A 171 -0.02 9.15 11.72
CA ILE A 171 -1.43 9.01 11.34
C ILE A 171 -2.09 7.86 12.10
N MET A 172 -1.45 6.69 12.13
CA MET A 172 -1.95 5.53 12.90
C MET A 172 -2.09 5.87 14.37
N ALA A 173 -1.07 6.47 14.99
CA ALA A 173 -1.10 6.85 16.40
C ALA A 173 -2.26 7.83 16.71
N ALA A 174 -2.47 8.82 15.86
CA ALA A 174 -3.59 9.77 16.00
C ALA A 174 -4.94 9.05 15.90
N MET A 175 -5.13 8.19 14.89
CA MET A 175 -6.38 7.43 14.71
C MET A 175 -6.66 6.47 15.87
N LEU A 176 -5.63 5.87 16.46
CA LEU A 176 -5.75 5.03 17.66
C LEU A 176 -6.15 5.86 18.89
N ALA A 177 -5.51 7.02 19.08
CA ALA A 177 -5.79 7.91 20.21
C ALA A 177 -7.22 8.49 20.19
N GLU A 178 -7.81 8.66 19.00
CA GLU A 178 -9.22 9.06 18.85
C GLU A 178 -10.21 7.99 19.35
N LYS A 179 -9.79 6.72 19.45
CA LYS A 179 -10.68 5.64 19.88
C LYS A 179 -10.76 5.59 21.41
N LYS A 180 -11.99 5.73 21.93
CA LYS A 180 -12.27 5.57 23.38
C LYS A 180 -12.08 4.14 23.89
N ARG A 181 -12.09 3.15 23.00
CA ARG A 181 -11.95 1.72 23.31
C ARG A 181 -11.18 1.04 22.17
N PRO A 182 -10.46 -0.06 22.45
CA PRO A 182 -9.86 -0.88 21.40
C PRO A 182 -10.92 -1.31 20.38
N VAL A 183 -10.62 -1.16 19.08
CA VAL A 183 -11.51 -1.56 17.99
C VAL A 183 -11.03 -2.91 17.46
N LEU A 184 -11.80 -3.97 17.70
CA LEU A 184 -11.55 -5.29 17.12
C LEU A 184 -12.12 -5.36 15.71
N ILE A 185 -11.48 -6.18 14.87
CA ILE A 185 -12.00 -6.48 13.53
C ILE A 185 -13.23 -7.37 13.67
N GLU A 186 -14.30 -7.03 12.94
CA GLU A 186 -15.53 -7.83 12.98
C GLU A 186 -15.30 -9.21 12.35
N ALA A 187 -16.01 -10.22 12.85
CA ALA A 187 -15.80 -11.61 12.48
C ALA A 187 -15.88 -11.85 10.95
N SER A 188 -16.86 -11.25 10.27
CA SER A 188 -17.02 -11.37 8.81
C SER A 188 -15.81 -10.83 8.04
N TYR A 189 -15.24 -9.70 8.47
CA TYR A 189 -14.05 -9.14 7.85
C TYR A 189 -12.81 -9.95 8.20
N ARG A 190 -12.70 -10.43 9.43
CA ARG A 190 -11.58 -11.27 9.85
C ARG A 190 -11.54 -12.59 9.10
N ASP A 191 -12.69 -13.26 8.92
CA ASP A 191 -12.78 -14.50 8.15
C ASP A 191 -12.37 -14.27 6.69
N ARG A 192 -12.95 -13.25 6.04
CA ARG A 192 -12.58 -12.88 4.67
C ARG A 192 -11.10 -12.53 4.54
N LEU A 193 -10.56 -11.77 5.49
CA LEU A 193 -9.16 -11.38 5.48
C LEU A 193 -8.26 -12.59 5.75
N ALA A 194 -8.63 -13.54 6.61
CA ALA A 194 -7.84 -14.74 6.86
C ALA A 194 -7.57 -15.53 5.56
N ASP A 195 -8.53 -15.53 4.64
CA ASP A 195 -8.43 -16.17 3.32
C ASP A 195 -7.64 -15.35 2.28
N ASP A 196 -7.49 -14.03 2.48
CA ASP A 196 -6.67 -13.17 1.62
C ASP A 196 -5.18 -13.34 1.95
N PRO A 197 -4.32 -13.78 1.01
CA PRO A 197 -2.91 -13.93 1.26
C PRO A 197 -2.23 -12.58 1.48
N LEU A 198 -1.34 -12.50 2.47
CA LEU A 198 -0.44 -11.36 2.61
C LEU A 198 0.65 -11.39 1.52
N PRO A 199 1.19 -10.23 1.12
CA PRO A 199 2.37 -10.18 0.26
C PRO A 199 3.51 -11.09 0.76
N GLY A 200 4.16 -11.81 -0.16
CA GLY A 200 5.16 -12.83 0.20
C GLY A 200 6.35 -12.31 1.00
N TRP A 201 6.69 -11.02 0.89
CA TRP A 201 7.75 -10.39 1.67
C TRP A 201 7.44 -10.28 3.17
N LEU A 202 6.17 -10.47 3.58
CA LEU A 202 5.76 -10.54 4.98
C LEU A 202 5.89 -11.94 5.62
N ALA A 203 6.21 -12.98 4.84
CA ALA A 203 6.23 -14.36 5.33
C ALA A 203 7.29 -14.63 6.44
N GLY A 204 8.33 -13.78 6.51
CA GLY A 204 9.42 -13.88 7.50
C GLY A 204 9.30 -12.93 8.69
N LEU A 205 8.14 -12.29 8.91
CA LEU A 205 7.96 -11.38 10.05
C LEU A 205 8.13 -12.11 11.38
N GLU A 206 8.82 -11.46 12.31
CA GLU A 206 8.93 -11.91 13.71
C GLU A 206 8.38 -10.81 14.65
N PRO A 207 7.29 -11.06 15.39
CA PRO A 207 6.46 -12.27 15.35
C PRO A 207 5.68 -12.39 14.02
N PRO A 208 5.24 -13.60 13.61
CA PRO A 208 4.45 -13.77 12.40
C PRO A 208 3.15 -12.97 12.46
N ALA A 209 2.60 -12.64 11.28
CA ALA A 209 1.28 -12.02 11.17
C ALA A 209 0.20 -12.98 11.69
N ARG A 210 -0.75 -12.47 12.47
CA ARG A 210 -1.81 -13.27 13.10
C ARG A 210 -3.06 -13.27 12.22
N ARG A 211 -3.24 -14.32 11.45
CA ARG A 211 -4.23 -14.38 10.36
C ARG A 211 -5.33 -15.41 10.58
N GLU A 212 -5.50 -15.92 11.81
CA GLU A 212 -6.52 -16.94 12.08
C GLU A 212 -7.94 -16.37 11.88
N PRO A 213 -8.86 -17.08 11.24
CA PRO A 213 -10.26 -16.67 11.16
C PRO A 213 -10.94 -16.73 12.54
N VAL A 214 -12.08 -16.06 12.68
CA VAL A 214 -12.98 -16.25 13.83
C VAL A 214 -13.78 -17.53 13.66
N THR A 215 -14.29 -17.78 12.45
CA THR A 215 -15.10 -18.96 12.15
C THR A 215 -14.21 -20.08 11.64
N VAL A 216 -14.12 -21.17 12.42
CA VAL A 216 -13.49 -22.41 11.96
C VAL A 216 -14.58 -23.30 11.35
N THR A 217 -14.55 -23.49 10.03
CA THR A 217 -15.41 -24.47 9.36
C THR A 217 -14.89 -25.87 9.65
N ILE A 218 -15.63 -26.63 10.45
CA ILE A 218 -15.30 -28.01 10.80
C ILE A 218 -16.00 -28.95 9.82
N PRO A 219 -15.27 -29.81 9.08
CA PRO A 219 -15.90 -30.75 8.16
C PRO A 219 -16.89 -31.69 8.89
N PRO A 220 -17.98 -32.14 8.25
CA PRO A 220 -18.92 -33.07 8.85
C PRO A 220 -18.23 -34.32 9.40
N GLY A 221 -18.53 -34.69 10.65
CA GLY A 221 -17.91 -35.82 11.33
C GLY A 221 -16.59 -35.50 12.05
N PHE A 222 -16.09 -34.27 11.95
CA PHE A 222 -14.93 -33.79 12.69
C PHE A 222 -15.37 -32.88 13.85
N VAL A 223 -14.48 -32.69 14.82
CA VAL A 223 -14.68 -31.81 15.99
C VAL A 223 -13.40 -31.03 16.24
N LEU A 224 -13.54 -29.73 16.52
CA LEU A 224 -12.43 -28.89 16.97
C LEU A 224 -12.15 -29.20 18.44
N VAL A 225 -10.89 -29.51 18.76
CA VAL A 225 -10.45 -29.81 20.13
C VAL A 225 -9.32 -28.86 20.53
N ASP A 226 -9.46 -28.24 21.71
CA ASP A 226 -8.39 -27.48 22.37
C ASP A 226 -7.96 -28.25 23.62
N VAL A 227 -6.71 -28.72 23.66
CA VAL A 227 -6.22 -29.67 24.68
C VAL A 227 -4.73 -29.53 24.92
N VAL A 228 -4.32 -29.63 26.19
CA VAL A 228 -2.91 -29.71 26.59
C VAL A 228 -2.43 -31.16 26.48
N LEU A 229 -1.41 -31.41 25.65
CA LEU A 229 -0.89 -32.74 25.35
C LEU A 229 0.60 -32.88 25.71
N PRO A 230 1.06 -34.09 26.11
CA PRO A 230 2.49 -34.41 26.13
C PRO A 230 3.11 -34.25 24.74
N ALA A 231 4.38 -33.85 24.67
CA ALA A 231 5.07 -33.47 23.43
C ALA A 231 4.89 -34.47 22.27
N HIS A 232 4.99 -35.78 22.54
CA HIS A 232 4.81 -36.82 21.52
C HIS A 232 3.38 -36.84 20.92
N LYS A 233 2.34 -36.66 21.75
CA LYS A 233 0.95 -36.60 21.27
C LYS A 233 0.68 -35.31 20.49
N ALA A 234 1.28 -34.20 20.93
CA ALA A 234 1.21 -32.93 20.20
C ALA A 234 1.87 -33.04 18.80
N PHE A 235 3.01 -33.72 18.70
CA PHE A 235 3.65 -34.00 17.42
C PHE A 235 2.75 -34.81 16.47
N ILE A 236 2.11 -35.87 16.97
CA ILE A 236 1.17 -36.68 16.18
C ILE A 236 0.00 -35.83 15.68
N ALA A 237 -0.63 -35.04 16.54
CA ALA A 237 -1.73 -34.17 16.17
C ALA A 237 -1.33 -33.14 15.10
N ARG A 238 -0.14 -32.52 15.23
CA ARG A 238 0.41 -31.60 14.21
C ARG A 238 0.67 -32.30 12.88
N ARG A 239 1.18 -33.53 12.89
CA ARG A 239 1.41 -34.31 11.67
C ARG A 239 0.09 -34.63 10.96
N TRP A 240 -0.93 -35.06 11.68
CA TRP A 240 -2.26 -35.32 11.08
C TRP A 240 -2.85 -34.05 10.45
N ALA A 241 -2.71 -32.89 11.10
CA ALA A 241 -3.16 -31.62 10.54
C ALA A 241 -2.43 -31.26 9.24
N ALA A 242 -1.11 -31.44 9.18
CA ALA A 242 -0.31 -31.18 7.98
C ALA A 242 -0.65 -32.16 6.84
N ASP A 243 -0.82 -33.45 7.15
CA ASP A 243 -1.21 -34.47 6.16
C ASP A 243 -2.61 -34.18 5.57
N ALA A 244 -3.54 -33.67 6.39
CA ALA A 244 -4.87 -33.28 5.94
C ALA A 244 -4.81 -32.06 4.99
N ALA A 245 -4.04 -31.03 5.36
CA ALA A 245 -3.86 -29.84 4.52
C ALA A 245 -3.24 -30.15 3.15
N GLY A 246 -2.34 -31.13 3.08
CA GLY A 246 -1.75 -31.59 1.81
C GLY A 246 -2.72 -32.38 0.91
N ARG A 247 -3.72 -33.06 1.48
CA ARG A 247 -4.69 -33.87 0.73
C ARG A 247 -5.82 -33.05 0.10
N ASP A 248 -6.24 -31.97 0.74
CA ASP A 248 -7.28 -31.08 0.19
C ASP A 248 -6.81 -30.36 -1.07
N ILE A 249 -5.50 -30.07 -1.19
CA ILE A 249 -4.89 -29.49 -2.40
C ILE A 249 -4.92 -30.48 -3.58
N VAL A 250 -4.65 -31.76 -3.33
CA VAL A 250 -4.66 -32.80 -4.37
C VAL A 250 -6.09 -33.08 -4.86
N ARG A 251 -7.06 -33.11 -3.94
CA ARG A 251 -8.47 -33.37 -4.29
C ARG A 251 -9.09 -32.27 -5.15
N ASN A 252 -8.75 -31.00 -4.90
CA ASN A 252 -9.20 -29.89 -5.74
C ASN A 252 -8.56 -29.86 -7.14
N GLY A 253 -7.34 -30.41 -7.30
CA GLY A 253 -6.68 -30.55 -8.61
C GLY A 253 -7.34 -31.59 -9.52
N ASP A 254 -7.79 -32.71 -8.95
CA ASP A 254 -8.45 -33.80 -9.70
C ASP A 254 -9.89 -33.42 -10.13
N GLU A 255 -10.62 -32.64 -9.33
CA GLU A 255 -11.97 -32.18 -9.71
C GLU A 255 -11.97 -31.16 -10.88
N LEU A 256 -10.88 -30.41 -11.08
CA LEU A 256 -10.72 -29.49 -12.20
C LEU A 256 -10.37 -30.22 -13.51
N GLN A 257 -9.61 -31.31 -13.46
CA GLN A 257 -9.31 -32.12 -14.65
C GLN A 257 -10.52 -32.91 -15.14
N HIS A 258 -11.40 -33.36 -14.24
CA HIS A 258 -12.58 -34.13 -14.64
C HIS A 258 -13.72 -33.29 -15.24
N ARG A 259 -13.65 -31.95 -15.15
CA ARG A 259 -14.61 -31.04 -15.80
C ARG A 259 -14.20 -30.56 -17.19
N GLN A 260 -12.98 -30.88 -17.65
CA GLN A 260 -12.49 -30.51 -18.99
C GLN A 260 -12.29 -31.71 -19.93
N SER A 261 -12.77 -32.91 -19.57
CA SER A 261 -12.75 -34.10 -20.45
C SER A 261 -14.15 -34.50 -20.90
#